data_AF-E4V6J4-F1
#
_entry.id   AF-E4V6J4-F1
#
_cell.length_a   1.000
_cell.length_b   1.000
_cell.length_c   1.000
_cell.angle_alpha   90.00
_cell.angle_beta   90.00
_cell.angle_gamma   90.00
#
_symmetry.space_group_name_H-M   'P 1'
#
loop_
_entity.id
_entity.type
_entity.pdbx_description
1 polymer ?
#
loop_
_entity_poly.entity_id
_entity_poly.type
_entity_poly.pdbx_seq_one_letter_code
_entity_poly.pdbx_strand_id
1 'polypeptide(L)'
;MFSPRRLRLFLVSAVVLVCFILYFTGDVRRAQALRATSTSQMGTSNPNSKGSSPGNHGYGKDSDGGVFDKLRPGSLRPGEKTKPDIADNSKTQTALPGKEEKVKGKDTETEETKSEDETVKEEMNAILKRSPIIIFSKSYCPYSKKAKYFMLEKYDISPVPFVVELDEHPLGKKLQDLLATNTGRRTVPNVLVNGKTIGGGDDIEALYLSGELGTKLQTLGGKRVTAAPHSEGPEP
;
A
#
# COMPACT_ATOMS: atom_id res chain seq x y z
N MET A 1 42.82 -39.99 4.42
CA MET A 1 42.34 -39.44 5.72
C MET A 1 42.01 -37.97 5.51
N PHE A 2 40.74 -37.61 5.32
CA PHE A 2 40.36 -36.23 5.01
C PHE A 2 40.51 -35.34 6.25
N SER A 3 41.18 -34.20 6.11
CA SER A 3 41.39 -33.27 7.22
C SER A 3 40.04 -32.79 7.80
N PRO A 4 39.89 -32.66 9.12
CA PRO A 4 38.62 -32.30 9.77
C PRO A 4 38.07 -30.94 9.33
N ARG A 5 38.94 -30.03 8.87
CA ARG A 5 38.55 -28.71 8.32
C ARG A 5 37.87 -28.82 6.95
N ARG A 6 38.34 -29.72 6.08
CA ARG A 6 37.72 -29.98 4.77
C ARG A 6 36.37 -30.68 4.95
N LEU A 7 36.27 -31.60 5.90
CA LEU A 7 35.01 -32.28 6.20
C LEU A 7 33.93 -31.28 6.67
N ARG A 8 34.28 -30.32 7.53
CA ARG A 8 33.36 -29.24 7.94
C ARG A 8 32.92 -28.37 6.78
N LEU A 9 33.84 -28.02 5.87
CA LEU A 9 33.51 -27.22 4.69
C LEU A 9 32.54 -27.96 3.75
N PHE A 10 32.73 -29.26 3.56
CA PHE A 10 31.80 -30.09 2.78
C PHE A 10 30.42 -30.20 3.44
N LEU A 11 30.35 -30.34 4.77
CA LEU A 11 29.08 -30.39 5.48
C LEU A 11 28.30 -29.07 5.39
N VAL A 12 28.99 -27.93 5.55
CA VAL A 12 28.34 -26.61 5.42
C VAL A 12 27.86 -26.39 3.98
N SER A 13 28.68 -26.74 2.98
CA SER A 13 28.30 -26.66 1.57
C SER A 13 27.09 -27.54 1.25
N ALA A 14 27.03 -28.77 1.77
CA ALA A 14 25.90 -29.67 1.58
C ALA A 14 24.62 -29.13 2.22
N VAL A 15 24.70 -28.53 3.41
CA VAL A 15 23.53 -27.91 4.07
C VAL A 15 23.02 -26.71 3.29
N VAL A 16 23.91 -25.83 2.81
CA VAL A 16 23.52 -24.67 1.98
C VAL A 16 22.88 -25.11 0.67
N LEU A 17 23.43 -26.14 0.01
CA LEU A 17 22.86 -26.72 -1.21
C LEU A 17 21.46 -27.28 -0.96
N VAL A 18 21.26 -28.03 0.14
CA VAL A 18 19.95 -28.58 0.50
C VAL A 18 18.95 -27.47 0.81
N CYS A 19 19.34 -26.44 1.57
CA CYS A 19 18.47 -25.27 1.84
C CYS A 19 18.10 -24.53 0.54
N PHE A 20 19.04 -24.38 -0.40
CA PHE A 20 18.80 -23.74 -1.68
C PHE A 20 17.83 -24.55 -2.54
N ILE A 21 18.00 -25.88 -2.61
CA ILE A 21 17.07 -26.78 -3.30
C ILE A 21 15.68 -26.70 -2.66
N LEU A 22 15.58 -26.70 -1.33
CA LEU A 22 14.29 -26.59 -0.63
C LEU A 22 13.61 -25.23 -0.82
N TYR A 23 14.38 -24.14 -0.88
CA TYR A 23 13.88 -22.80 -1.16
C TYR A 23 13.29 -22.73 -2.58
N PHE A 24 14.07 -23.13 -3.59
CA PHE A 24 13.63 -23.10 -4.99
C PHE A 24 12.51 -24.12 -5.29
N THR A 25 12.52 -25.31 -4.68
CA THR A 25 11.43 -26.29 -4.83
C THR A 25 10.22 -26.00 -3.93
N GLY A 26 10.36 -25.11 -2.94
CA GLY A 26 9.27 -24.59 -2.12
C GLY A 26 8.37 -23.63 -2.92
N ASP A 27 8.98 -22.81 -3.78
CA ASP A 27 8.24 -21.91 -4.68
C ASP A 27 7.49 -22.68 -5.78
N VAL A 28 8.04 -23.79 -6.28
CA VAL A 28 7.39 -24.61 -7.32
C VAL A 28 6.14 -25.33 -6.80
N ARG A 29 6.07 -25.71 -5.52
CA ARG A 29 4.88 -26.34 -4.92
C ARG A 29 3.74 -25.35 -4.64
N ARG A 30 4.03 -24.06 -4.50
CA ARG A 30 2.99 -23.01 -4.40
C ARG A 30 2.29 -22.74 -5.74
N ALA A 31 2.91 -23.09 -6.85
CA ALA A 31 2.36 -22.90 -8.20
C ALA A 31 1.35 -23.99 -8.66
N GLN A 32 1.16 -25.07 -7.89
CA GLN A 32 0.23 -26.16 -8.26
C GLN A 32 -1.02 -26.27 -7.36
N ALA A 33 -1.11 -25.49 -6.27
CA ALA A 33 -2.31 -25.43 -5.43
C ALA A 33 -3.43 -24.52 -5.98
N LEU A 34 -3.18 -23.76 -7.06
CA LEU A 34 -4.15 -22.86 -7.70
C LEU A 34 -4.78 -23.43 -8.99
N ARG A 35 -4.42 -24.67 -9.41
CA ARG A 35 -5.01 -25.33 -10.60
C ARG A 35 -5.95 -26.49 -10.30
N ALA A 36 -6.04 -26.94 -9.05
CA ALA A 36 -6.87 -28.08 -8.66
C ALA A 36 -8.29 -27.70 -8.18
N THR A 37 -8.66 -26.42 -8.17
CA THR A 37 -9.99 -25.94 -7.73
C THR A 37 -10.88 -25.40 -8.85
N SER A 38 -10.42 -25.43 -10.11
CA SER A 38 -11.18 -24.92 -11.28
C SER A 38 -11.85 -26.00 -12.14
N THR A 39 -11.74 -27.29 -11.78
CA THR A 39 -12.35 -28.40 -12.53
C THR A 39 -13.30 -29.21 -11.65
N SER A 40 -14.39 -28.59 -11.20
CA SER A 40 -15.62 -29.30 -10.86
C SER A 40 -16.76 -28.30 -10.71
N GLN A 41 -17.49 -28.05 -11.79
CA GLN A 41 -18.94 -28.14 -11.81
C GLN A 41 -19.45 -27.79 -13.22
N MET A 42 -19.85 -28.83 -13.93
CA MET A 42 -20.66 -28.80 -15.13
C MET A 42 -22.03 -29.39 -14.76
N GLY A 43 -23.12 -28.74 -15.20
CA GLY A 43 -24.52 -29.16 -15.04
C GLY A 43 -25.27 -28.33 -13.99
N THR A 44 -26.41 -27.70 -14.24
CA THR A 44 -27.53 -28.05 -15.13
C THR A 44 -28.35 -26.81 -15.54
N SER A 45 -29.11 -26.96 -16.63
CA SER A 45 -30.01 -26.03 -17.32
C SER A 45 -31.29 -25.65 -16.56
N ASN A 46 -31.83 -24.43 -16.76
CA ASN A 46 -33.16 -24.16 -17.37
C ASN A 46 -33.43 -22.64 -17.55
N PRO A 47 -34.27 -22.20 -18.53
CA PRO A 47 -34.43 -20.81 -18.94
C PRO A 47 -35.68 -20.11 -18.35
N ASN A 48 -35.75 -18.80 -18.62
CA ASN A 48 -36.93 -17.94 -18.63
C ASN A 48 -37.32 -17.24 -17.31
N SER A 49 -37.02 -15.93 -17.21
CA SER A 49 -38.06 -14.94 -16.87
C SER A 49 -37.65 -13.55 -17.34
N LYS A 50 -38.65 -12.87 -17.91
CA LYS A 50 -38.63 -11.53 -18.50
C LYS A 50 -38.53 -10.45 -17.42
N GLY A 51 -38.04 -9.27 -17.82
CA GLY A 51 -38.68 -8.02 -17.41
C GLY A 51 -37.80 -6.96 -16.75
N SER A 52 -37.67 -5.85 -17.47
CA SER A 52 -37.82 -4.48 -16.94
C SER A 52 -36.63 -3.80 -16.24
N SER A 53 -35.97 -2.91 -16.99
CA SER A 53 -35.62 -1.55 -16.51
C SER A 53 -36.93 -0.73 -16.37
N PRO A 54 -37.04 0.40 -15.64
CA PRO A 54 -35.98 1.30 -15.15
C PRO A 54 -36.16 1.77 -13.69
N GLY A 55 -35.12 2.39 -13.12
CA GLY A 55 -35.19 2.97 -11.77
C GLY A 55 -34.03 3.90 -11.45
N ASN A 56 -34.13 5.14 -11.96
CA ASN A 56 -33.35 6.31 -11.55
C ASN A 56 -33.72 6.72 -10.12
N HIS A 57 -32.83 6.63 -9.13
CA HIS A 57 -32.84 7.31 -7.81
C HIS A 57 -31.39 7.21 -7.29
N GLY A 58 -30.67 8.20 -6.79
CA GLY A 58 -30.92 9.59 -6.46
C GLY A 58 -29.61 10.13 -5.87
N TYR A 59 -29.32 11.41 -6.13
CA TYR A 59 -28.20 12.15 -5.56
C TYR A 59 -28.42 12.34 -4.04
N GLY A 60 -27.46 11.92 -3.22
CA GLY A 60 -27.27 12.33 -1.81
C GLY A 60 -25.75 12.41 -1.57
N LYS A 61 -25.18 13.45 -0.95
CA LYS A 61 -25.76 14.22 0.16
C LYS A 61 -24.99 14.16 1.48
N ASP A 62 -23.82 13.51 1.59
CA ASP A 62 -23.28 13.22 2.92
C ASP A 62 -21.73 13.15 2.96
N SER A 63 -21.13 14.13 3.64
CA SER A 63 -19.79 14.13 4.29
C SER A 63 -18.55 13.71 3.47
N ASP A 64 -17.69 14.70 3.20
CA ASP A 64 -16.37 14.56 2.57
C ASP A 64 -15.41 13.67 3.37
N GLY A 65 -15.56 12.35 3.26
CA GLY A 65 -14.51 11.39 3.55
C GLY A 65 -13.40 11.58 2.53
N GLY A 66 -12.44 12.43 2.87
CA GLY A 66 -11.32 12.79 2.00
C GLY A 66 -10.56 11.56 1.52
N VAL A 67 -9.80 11.71 0.44
CA VAL A 67 -8.91 10.66 -0.11
C VAL A 67 -8.06 9.98 0.98
N PHE A 68 -7.79 10.69 2.08
CA PHE A 68 -7.20 10.21 3.33
C PHE A 68 -7.83 8.95 3.94
N ASP A 69 -9.16 8.80 3.90
CA ASP A 69 -9.83 7.64 4.49
C ASP A 69 -9.50 6.34 3.73
N LYS A 70 -9.05 6.47 2.47
CA LYS A 70 -8.55 5.36 1.63
C LYS A 70 -7.07 5.04 1.91
N LEU A 71 -6.39 5.86 2.72
CA LEU A 71 -4.99 5.69 3.13
C LEU A 71 -4.85 5.19 4.56
N ARG A 72 -5.96 4.82 5.23
CA ARG A 72 -5.93 4.31 6.59
C ARG A 72 -5.18 2.96 6.66
N PRO A 73 -4.38 2.74 7.72
CA PRO A 73 -3.76 1.43 7.97
C PRO A 73 -4.85 0.37 8.17
N GLY A 74 -4.77 -0.75 7.44
CA GLY A 74 -5.63 -1.93 7.65
C GLY A 74 -6.80 -2.15 6.67
N SER A 75 -6.94 -1.40 5.57
CA SER A 75 -7.92 -1.73 4.52
C SER A 75 -7.40 -2.82 3.56
N LEU A 76 -7.16 -4.02 4.09
CA LEU A 76 -7.09 -5.27 3.34
C LEU A 76 -8.11 -6.21 3.98
N ARG A 77 -9.07 -6.70 3.20
CA ARG A 77 -10.05 -7.71 3.66
C ARG A 77 -9.33 -9.01 4.01
N PRO A 78 -9.46 -9.57 5.22
CA PRO A 78 -9.19 -10.98 5.47
C PRO A 78 -10.43 -11.77 5.06
N GLY A 79 -10.32 -12.53 3.98
CA GLY A 79 -11.14 -13.72 3.82
C GLY A 79 -10.45 -14.86 4.52
N GLU A 80 -10.78 -15.15 5.77
CA GLU A 80 -10.68 -16.52 6.29
C GLU A 80 -11.78 -16.76 7.31
N LYS A 81 -12.69 -17.67 6.96
CA LYS A 81 -13.65 -18.25 7.90
C LYS A 81 -12.88 -19.27 8.72
N THR A 82 -12.75 -19.02 10.02
CA THR A 82 -12.60 -20.10 10.98
C THR A 82 -13.59 -19.87 12.10
N LYS A 83 -14.68 -20.63 12.05
CA LYS A 83 -15.52 -20.91 13.23
C LYS A 83 -14.76 -21.93 14.07
N PRO A 84 -14.84 -21.85 15.41
CA PRO A 84 -15.50 -22.98 16.05
C PRO A 84 -16.53 -22.54 17.09
N ASP A 85 -17.57 -23.35 17.14
CA ASP A 85 -18.67 -23.30 18.08
C ASP A 85 -18.23 -23.60 19.52
N ILE A 86 -18.98 -23.00 20.44
CA ILE A 86 -18.98 -23.24 21.87
C ILE A 86 -19.64 -24.59 22.16
N ALA A 87 -19.03 -25.42 23.03
CA ALA A 87 -19.73 -26.42 23.83
C ALA A 87 -19.00 -26.66 25.16
N ASP A 88 -19.61 -26.10 26.22
CA ASP A 88 -19.82 -26.61 27.59
C ASP A 88 -19.08 -27.88 28.07
N ASN A 89 -18.40 -27.81 29.22
CA ASN A 89 -18.85 -28.48 30.48
C ASN A 89 -17.80 -28.46 31.62
N SER A 90 -18.26 -27.91 32.76
CA SER A 90 -17.97 -28.29 34.17
C SER A 90 -16.63 -28.02 34.89
N LYS A 91 -16.83 -27.42 36.08
CA LYS A 91 -16.14 -27.58 37.39
C LYS A 91 -14.73 -26.97 37.52
N THR A 92 -14.31 -26.30 38.60
CA THR A 92 -14.88 -25.93 39.91
C THR A 92 -13.76 -25.18 40.68
N GLN A 93 -14.12 -24.14 41.49
CA GLN A 93 -13.41 -23.61 42.68
C GLN A 93 -12.08 -22.79 42.47
N THR A 94 -11.75 -21.67 43.13
CA THR A 94 -12.21 -21.02 44.39
C THR A 94 -11.62 -19.58 44.52
N ALA A 95 -12.41 -18.67 45.12
CA ALA A 95 -12.10 -17.48 45.97
C ALA A 95 -11.50 -16.14 45.43
N LEU A 96 -12.27 -15.06 45.73
CA LEU A 96 -11.97 -13.63 45.94
C LEU A 96 -11.10 -13.38 47.23
N PRO A 97 -10.69 -12.15 47.66
CA PRO A 97 -11.09 -10.76 47.31
C PRO A 97 -9.88 -9.80 47.07
N GLY A 98 -9.92 -8.49 46.78
CA GLY A 98 -10.89 -7.39 46.71
C GLY A 98 -10.13 -6.07 46.98
N LYS A 99 -10.47 -4.95 46.30
CA LYS A 99 -10.48 -3.54 46.80
C LYS A 99 -10.58 -2.48 45.67
N GLU A 100 -11.76 -1.84 45.65
CA GLU A 100 -12.07 -0.38 45.55
C GLU A 100 -10.92 0.60 45.21
N GLU A 101 -11.00 1.39 44.13
CA GLU A 101 -11.76 2.66 43.91
C GLU A 101 -10.93 3.93 44.25
N LYS A 102 -10.64 4.80 43.26
CA LYS A 102 -10.78 6.27 43.40
C LYS A 102 -10.69 7.03 42.07
N VAL A 103 -11.70 7.89 41.87
CA VAL A 103 -11.93 8.88 40.82
C VAL A 103 -11.31 10.25 41.18
N LYS A 104 -11.20 11.15 40.17
CA LYS A 104 -11.20 12.64 40.20
C LYS A 104 -9.83 13.26 39.89
N GLY A 105 -9.64 14.24 39.00
CA GLY A 105 -10.43 15.14 38.16
C GLY A 105 -9.38 16.12 37.54
N LYS A 106 -9.44 16.50 36.26
CA LYS A 106 -10.07 17.75 35.76
C LYS A 106 -9.40 19.00 36.39
N ASP A 107 -8.77 19.94 35.68
CA ASP A 107 -9.28 20.87 34.67
C ASP A 107 -8.05 21.51 33.94
N THR A 108 -7.98 21.55 32.61
CA THR A 108 -8.37 22.69 31.73
C THR A 108 -7.33 23.81 31.64
N GLU A 109 -6.59 23.83 30.53
CA GLU A 109 -6.38 25.05 29.74
C GLU A 109 -6.60 24.68 28.27
N THR A 110 -7.70 25.19 27.73
CA THR A 110 -8.07 25.11 26.32
C THR A 110 -8.27 26.56 25.90
N GLU A 111 -7.33 27.09 25.13
CA GLU A 111 -7.56 27.99 24.00
C GLU A 111 -6.18 28.38 23.41
N GLU A 112 -6.11 28.42 22.08
CA GLU A 112 -4.91 28.61 21.23
C GLU A 112 -4.08 27.37 20.85
N THR A 113 -4.69 26.23 20.48
CA THR A 113 -4.05 25.34 19.49
C THR A 113 -5.09 24.54 18.72
N LYS A 114 -5.22 24.84 17.42
CA LYS A 114 -5.49 23.76 16.47
C LYS A 114 -4.33 22.79 16.62
N SER A 115 -4.56 21.56 17.08
CA SER A 115 -3.46 20.65 17.40
C SER A 115 -2.54 20.48 16.19
N GLU A 116 -1.23 20.50 16.41
CA GLU A 116 -0.25 20.45 15.32
C GLU A 116 -0.47 19.26 14.40
N ASP A 117 -0.90 18.12 14.94
CA ASP A 117 -1.23 16.93 14.16
C ASP A 117 -2.38 17.15 13.19
N GLU A 118 -3.42 17.89 13.58
CA GLU A 118 -4.51 18.24 12.67
C GLU A 118 -4.04 19.18 11.57
N THR A 119 -3.14 20.13 11.88
CA THR A 119 -2.55 20.99 10.83
C THR A 119 -1.74 20.18 9.80
N VAL A 120 -0.99 19.17 10.25
CA VAL A 120 -0.21 18.31 9.35
C VAL A 120 -1.11 17.42 8.49
N LYS A 121 -2.19 16.87 9.06
CA LYS A 121 -3.18 16.09 8.32
C LYS A 121 -3.89 16.93 7.28
N GLU A 122 -4.29 18.15 7.63
CA GLU A 122 -4.92 19.07 6.69
C GLU A 122 -3.98 19.46 5.55
N GLU A 123 -2.71 19.75 5.85
CA GLU A 123 -1.71 20.04 4.82
C GLU A 123 -1.49 18.85 3.90
N MET A 124 -1.34 17.64 4.46
CA MET A 124 -1.27 16.41 3.67
C MET A 124 -2.48 16.26 2.75
N ASN A 125 -3.69 16.54 3.26
CA ASN A 125 -4.92 16.47 2.48
C ASN A 125 -4.98 17.54 1.39
N ALA A 126 -4.47 18.74 1.66
CA ALA A 126 -4.37 19.80 0.67
C ALA A 126 -3.42 19.41 -0.46
N ILE A 127 -2.24 18.88 -0.12
CA ILE A 127 -1.24 18.35 -1.07
C ILE A 127 -1.86 17.25 -1.95
N LEU A 128 -2.50 16.24 -1.35
CA LEU A 128 -3.09 15.10 -2.08
C LEU A 128 -4.23 15.50 -3.02
N LYS A 129 -4.83 16.68 -2.84
CA LYS A 129 -5.87 17.23 -3.73
C LYS A 129 -5.29 18.00 -4.92
N ARG A 130 -3.99 18.34 -4.93
CA ARG A 130 -3.35 19.14 -5.99
C ARG A 130 -3.27 18.39 -7.32
N SER A 131 -2.99 17.08 -7.27
CA SER A 131 -2.91 16.22 -8.44
C SER A 131 -3.21 14.77 -8.04
N PRO A 132 -3.80 13.94 -8.91
CA PRO A 132 -3.88 12.49 -8.70
C PRO A 132 -2.50 11.85 -8.52
N ILE A 133 -1.42 12.48 -9.00
CA ILE A 133 -0.06 11.99 -8.85
C ILE A 133 0.75 12.99 -8.02
N ILE A 134 1.25 12.55 -6.86
CA ILE A 134 2.10 13.36 -5.97
C ILE A 134 3.47 12.72 -5.87
N ILE A 135 4.53 13.51 -6.03
CA ILE A 135 5.93 13.08 -5.85
C ILE A 135 6.46 13.77 -4.61
N PHE A 136 6.49 13.04 -3.48
CA PHE A 136 7.21 13.51 -2.30
C PHE A 136 8.71 13.29 -2.52
N SER A 137 9.46 14.38 -2.48
CA SER A 137 10.85 14.49 -2.94
C SER A 137 11.71 15.18 -1.87
N LYS A 138 13.03 15.20 -2.11
CA LYS A 138 13.92 16.21 -1.54
C LYS A 138 14.81 16.80 -2.62
N SER A 139 15.06 18.10 -2.54
CA SER A 139 15.75 18.88 -3.59
C SER A 139 17.14 18.32 -3.93
N TYR A 140 17.86 17.87 -2.90
CA TYR A 140 19.23 17.36 -2.97
C TYR A 140 19.31 15.85 -3.27
N CYS A 141 18.19 15.10 -3.19
CA CYS A 141 18.21 13.64 -3.25
C CYS A 141 18.36 13.13 -4.69
N PRO A 142 19.42 12.36 -5.02
CA PRO A 142 19.63 11.86 -6.39
C PRO A 142 18.52 10.91 -6.86
N TYR A 143 17.99 10.06 -5.98
CA TYR A 143 16.85 9.20 -6.31
C TYR A 143 15.59 10.00 -6.62
N SER A 144 15.40 11.15 -5.96
CA SER A 144 14.25 12.01 -6.21
C SER A 144 14.38 12.73 -7.55
N LYS A 145 15.59 13.18 -7.90
CA LYS A 145 15.89 13.69 -9.25
C LYS A 145 15.60 12.64 -10.32
N LYS A 146 16.00 11.38 -10.09
CA LYS A 146 15.72 10.25 -10.99
C LYS A 146 14.21 10.03 -11.20
N ALA A 147 13.42 9.98 -10.13
CA ALA A 147 11.96 9.84 -10.26
C ALA A 147 11.33 11.01 -11.03
N LYS A 148 11.74 12.24 -10.72
CA LYS A 148 11.26 13.45 -11.41
C LYS A 148 11.61 13.42 -12.90
N TYR A 149 12.82 13.02 -13.27
CA TYR A 149 13.22 12.87 -14.66
C TYR A 149 12.27 11.96 -15.44
N PHE A 150 12.02 10.73 -14.97
CA PHE A 150 11.14 9.82 -15.68
C PHE A 150 9.67 10.27 -15.72
N MET A 151 9.19 10.91 -14.66
CA MET A 151 7.77 11.27 -14.54
C MET A 151 7.42 12.66 -15.11
N LEU A 152 8.40 13.56 -15.25
CA LEU A 152 8.18 14.93 -15.71
C LEU A 152 8.84 15.23 -17.05
N GLU A 153 9.91 14.50 -17.41
CA GLU A 153 10.68 14.79 -18.64
C GLU A 153 10.60 13.67 -19.68
N LYS A 154 10.27 12.44 -19.29
CA LYS A 154 10.18 11.29 -20.22
C LYS A 154 8.76 10.82 -20.52
N TYR A 155 7.79 11.32 -19.77
CA TYR A 155 6.39 10.96 -19.92
C TYR A 155 5.51 12.21 -19.99
N ASP A 156 4.61 12.22 -20.96
CA ASP A 156 3.50 13.15 -21.05
C ASP A 156 2.39 12.66 -20.12
N ILE A 157 2.39 13.17 -18.89
CA ILE A 157 1.39 12.85 -17.87
C ILE A 157 0.41 14.02 -17.73
N SER A 158 -0.88 13.73 -17.88
CA SER A 158 -1.95 14.70 -17.62
C SER A 158 -2.97 14.14 -16.63
N PRO A 159 -3.31 14.89 -15.56
CA PRO A 159 -2.71 16.16 -15.15
C PRO A 159 -1.27 16.00 -14.66
N VAL A 160 -0.49 17.09 -14.71
CA VAL A 160 0.93 17.10 -14.33
C VAL A 160 1.11 16.61 -12.88
N PRO A 161 2.09 15.73 -12.61
CA PRO A 161 2.42 15.33 -11.24
C PRO A 161 2.80 16.53 -10.37
N PHE A 162 2.27 16.58 -9.15
CA PHE A 162 2.63 17.64 -8.20
C PHE A 162 3.82 17.20 -7.33
N VAL A 163 4.89 17.99 -7.34
CA VAL A 163 6.10 17.72 -6.56
C VAL A 163 6.05 18.44 -5.22
N VAL A 164 6.41 17.74 -4.15
CA VAL A 164 6.57 18.32 -2.82
C VAL A 164 8.00 18.07 -2.35
N GLU A 165 8.80 19.13 -2.27
CA GLU A 165 10.15 19.07 -1.71
C GLU A 165 10.06 19.15 -0.18
N LEU A 166 10.15 17.99 0.48
CA LEU A 166 9.96 17.87 1.93
C LEU A 166 11.07 18.55 2.75
N ASP A 167 12.23 18.82 2.16
CA ASP A 167 13.30 19.58 2.80
C ASP A 167 13.07 21.09 2.77
N GLU A 168 12.25 21.59 1.84
CA GLU A 168 11.90 23.00 1.70
C GLU A 168 10.54 23.33 2.33
N HIS A 169 9.73 22.31 2.60
CA HIS A 169 8.39 22.47 3.16
C HIS A 169 8.45 22.74 4.69
N PRO A 170 7.77 23.76 5.23
CA PRO A 170 7.79 24.08 6.68
C PRO A 170 7.39 22.91 7.58
N LEU A 171 6.39 22.13 7.15
CA LEU A 171 5.93 20.93 7.85
C LEU A 171 6.61 19.63 7.38
N GLY A 172 7.69 19.73 6.60
CA GLY A 172 8.26 18.63 5.82
C GLY A 172 8.62 17.38 6.62
N LYS A 173 9.27 17.54 7.78
CA LYS A 173 9.56 16.39 8.67
C LYS A 173 8.28 15.71 9.15
N LYS A 174 7.28 16.47 9.59
CA LYS A 174 6.01 15.94 10.10
C LYS A 174 5.20 15.27 8.99
N LEU A 175 5.21 15.85 7.79
CA LEU A 175 4.63 15.23 6.59
C LEU A 175 5.33 13.90 6.25
N GLN A 176 6.67 13.85 6.34
CA GLN A 176 7.44 12.62 6.12
C GLN A 176 7.12 11.53 7.16
N ASP A 177 6.95 11.93 8.42
CA ASP A 177 6.53 11.03 9.51
C ASP A 177 5.11 10.48 9.23
N LEU A 178 4.17 11.34 8.80
CA LEU A 178 2.81 10.93 8.43
C LEU A 178 2.76 10.03 7.18
N LEU A 179 3.60 10.29 6.17
CA LEU A 179 3.77 9.43 5.00
C LEU A 179 4.23 8.03 5.39
N ALA A 180 5.21 7.93 6.30
CA ALA A 180 5.69 6.65 6.79
C ALA A 180 4.57 5.84 7.42
N THR A 181 3.74 6.48 8.25
CA THR A 181 2.59 5.84 8.91
C THR A 181 1.53 5.38 7.90
N ASN A 182 1.20 6.21 6.91
CA ASN A 182 0.08 5.94 6.00
C ASN A 182 0.45 5.01 4.84
N THR A 183 1.70 5.06 4.37
CA THR A 183 2.13 4.31 3.18
C THR A 183 3.16 3.23 3.48
N GLY A 184 3.63 3.13 4.73
CA GLY A 184 4.74 2.25 5.10
C GLY A 184 6.10 2.67 4.55
N ARG A 185 6.22 3.83 3.91
CA ARG A 185 7.45 4.30 3.24
C ARG A 185 7.84 5.68 3.75
N ARG A 186 8.91 5.72 4.55
CA ARG A 186 9.51 6.96 5.06
C ARG A 186 10.48 7.61 4.07
N THR A 187 11.07 6.84 3.16
CA THR A 187 12.12 7.30 2.26
C THR A 187 11.59 8.18 1.12
N VAL A 188 12.45 9.06 0.60
CA VAL A 188 12.20 9.81 -0.62
C VAL A 188 13.00 9.24 -1.79
N PRO A 189 12.49 9.33 -3.04
CA PRO A 189 11.15 9.79 -3.35
C PRO A 189 10.09 8.78 -2.91
N ASN A 190 8.88 9.26 -2.61
CA ASN A 190 7.69 8.43 -2.44
C ASN A 190 6.63 8.95 -3.41
N VAL A 191 6.39 8.19 -4.47
CA VAL A 191 5.43 8.55 -5.52
C VAL A 191 4.08 7.93 -5.20
N LEU A 192 3.05 8.77 -5.13
CA LEU A 192 1.67 8.36 -4.86
C LEU A 192 0.79 8.56 -6.09
N VAL A 193 -0.07 7.59 -6.38
CA VAL A 193 -1.16 7.71 -7.36
C VAL A 193 -2.48 7.48 -6.64
N ASN A 194 -3.34 8.51 -6.62
CA ASN A 194 -4.56 8.55 -5.83
C ASN A 194 -4.30 8.17 -4.36
N GLY A 195 -3.18 8.65 -3.83
CA GLY A 195 -2.70 8.41 -2.47
C GLY A 195 -2.02 7.05 -2.24
N LYS A 196 -2.10 6.10 -3.18
CA LYS A 196 -1.41 4.81 -3.06
C LYS A 196 0.05 4.92 -3.53
N THR A 197 0.99 4.47 -2.71
CA THR A 197 2.41 4.44 -3.11
C THR A 197 2.65 3.47 -4.26
N ILE A 198 3.41 3.92 -5.25
CA ILE A 198 3.94 3.09 -6.35
C ILE A 198 5.45 2.88 -6.25
N GLY A 199 6.10 3.48 -5.24
CA GLY A 199 7.51 3.26 -4.94
C GLY A 199 8.36 4.52 -4.89
N GLY A 200 9.68 4.32 -4.94
CA GLY A 200 10.70 5.35 -5.00
C GLY A 200 11.43 5.39 -6.35
N GLY A 201 12.63 5.97 -6.39
CA GLY A 201 13.32 6.28 -7.65
C GLY A 201 13.62 5.05 -8.49
N ASP A 202 14.11 3.98 -7.86
CA ASP A 202 14.44 2.74 -8.56
C ASP A 202 13.18 1.98 -9.00
N ASP A 203 12.09 2.06 -8.23
CA ASP A 203 10.80 1.48 -8.59
C ASP A 203 10.22 2.17 -9.86
N ILE A 204 10.33 3.50 -9.94
CA ILE A 204 9.89 4.29 -11.11
C ILE A 204 10.76 4.00 -12.33
N GLU A 205 12.08 3.94 -12.16
CA GLU A 205 13.01 3.59 -13.23
C GLU A 205 12.71 2.19 -13.78
N ALA A 206 12.49 1.20 -12.90
CA ALA A 206 12.13 -0.15 -13.32
C ALA A 206 10.82 -0.18 -14.14
N LEU A 207 9.80 0.56 -13.69
CA LEU A 207 8.54 0.70 -14.42
C LEU A 207 8.71 1.40 -15.77
N TYR A 208 9.58 2.40 -15.84
CA TYR A 208 9.90 3.10 -17.09
C TYR A 208 10.56 2.14 -18.08
N LEU A 209 11.63 1.47 -17.64
CA LEU A 209 12.43 0.56 -18.47
C LEU A 209 11.64 -0.67 -18.93
N SER A 210 10.68 -1.14 -18.14
CA SER A 210 9.78 -2.24 -18.54
C SER A 210 8.65 -1.79 -19.47
N GLY A 211 8.46 -0.48 -19.69
CA GLY A 211 7.32 0.06 -20.42
C GLY A 211 5.99 0.00 -19.65
N GLU A 212 6.01 -0.37 -18.36
CA GLU A 212 4.81 -0.54 -17.55
C GLU A 212 4.37 0.74 -16.82
N LEU A 213 5.20 1.79 -16.77
CA LEU A 213 4.93 3.02 -16.03
C LEU A 213 3.59 3.64 -16.44
N GLY A 214 3.36 3.87 -17.74
CA GLY A 214 2.10 4.43 -18.24
C GLY A 214 0.88 3.58 -17.83
N THR A 215 0.96 2.27 -18.04
CA THR A 215 -0.10 1.32 -17.64
C THR A 215 -0.37 1.36 -16.14
N LYS A 216 0.68 1.40 -15.31
CA LYS A 216 0.56 1.48 -13.85
C LYS A 216 -0.14 2.76 -13.41
N LEU A 217 0.25 3.90 -13.99
CA LEU A 217 -0.33 5.21 -13.71
C LEU A 217 -1.80 5.26 -14.10
N GLN A 218 -2.16 4.79 -15.29
CA GLN A 218 -3.55 4.76 -15.76
C GLN A 218 -4.41 3.78 -14.95
N THR A 219 -3.87 2.62 -14.59
CA THR A 219 -4.58 1.62 -13.77
C THR A 219 -4.97 2.17 -12.40
N LEU A 220 -4.04 2.89 -11.73
CA LEU A 220 -4.30 3.46 -10.41
C LEU A 220 -5.00 4.82 -10.47
N GLY A 221 -4.70 5.62 -11.49
CA GLY A 221 -5.24 6.95 -11.74
C GLY A 221 -6.69 6.94 -12.27
N GLY A 222 -7.06 5.87 -12.98
CA GLY A 222 -8.33 5.71 -13.67
C GLY A 222 -8.49 6.73 -14.80
N LYS A 223 -9.74 7.07 -15.13
CA LYS A 223 -10.09 8.01 -16.22
C LYS A 223 -9.54 9.44 -16.04
N ARG A 224 -8.96 9.76 -14.88
CA ARG A 224 -8.43 11.09 -14.54
C ARG A 224 -6.96 11.27 -14.89
N VAL A 225 -6.27 10.20 -15.29
CA VAL A 225 -4.84 10.22 -15.60
C VAL A 225 -4.63 9.66 -16.98
N THR A 226 -3.98 10.43 -17.85
CA THR A 226 -3.37 9.96 -19.08
C THR A 226 -1.86 9.99 -18.90
N ALA A 227 -1.18 8.99 -19.43
CA ALA A 227 0.27 8.89 -19.37
C ALA A 227 0.76 8.19 -20.64
N ALA A 228 1.59 8.88 -21.42
CA ALA A 228 2.26 8.33 -22.59
C ALA A 228 3.76 8.61 -22.49
N PRO A 229 4.64 7.68 -22.88
CA PRO A 229 6.05 8.01 -23.04
C PRO A 229 6.19 9.07 -24.13
N HIS A 230 7.17 9.97 -24.00
CA HIS A 230 7.53 10.83 -25.12
C HIS A 230 7.89 9.94 -26.30
N SER A 231 7.31 10.24 -27.48
CA SER A 231 7.73 9.57 -28.70
C SER A 231 9.22 9.85 -28.88
N GLU A 232 10.06 8.83 -28.71
CA GLU A 232 11.45 8.95 -29.11
C GLU A 232 11.43 9.22 -30.63
N GLY A 233 11.68 10.48 -31.01
CA GLY A 233 12.19 10.74 -32.34
C GLY A 233 13.47 9.90 -32.52
N PRO A 234 13.79 9.45 -33.74
CA PRO A 234 14.93 8.56 -33.95
C PRO A 234 16.17 9.13 -33.26
N GLU A 235 16.80 8.34 -32.38
CA GLU A 235 18.09 8.72 -31.79
C GLU A 235 19.07 9.08 -32.92
N PRO A 236 19.82 10.19 -32.81
CA PRO A 236 20.78 10.63 -33.81
C PRO A 236 22.00 9.71 -33.93
#